data_AF-A0A822D8U6-F1
#
_entry.id   AF-A0A822D8U6-F1
#
_cell.length_a   1.000
_cell.length_b   1.000
_cell.length_c   1.000
_cell.angle_alpha   90.00
_cell.angle_beta   90.00
_cell.angle_gamma   90.00
#
_symmetry.space_group_name_H-M   'P 1'
#
loop_
_entity.id
_entity.type
_entity.pdbx_description
1 polymer ?
#
loop_
_entity_poly.entity_id
_entity_poly.type
_entity_poly.pdbx_seq_one_letter_code
_entity_poly.pdbx_strand_id
1 'polypeptide(L)'
;MGDYSKALEFYEKANQIYEKALSSNHPNLAISYNNIGQVYNNMGDYSKALEFYEKSIEIKEKALPSNHPSLATSYNNIGLVYNNMGDYSKALEFYEKDLEITKKALPSNHPDLATSYSDIGQVYNNMGDYSEALKFYEKSLKIQEKALPLNHPDLATSYSNIGQVYSDLGDYSKALEFYEKSLKIQEKVLPPNHPRFATSYSNTGQVYSDLGNHSKALEFYEKSLKIQEKALPPNHPR
;
A
#
# COMPACT_ATOMS: atom_id res chain seq x y z
N MET A 1 9.79 -4.97 16.79
CA MET A 1 11.01 -4.15 16.59
C MET A 1 12.34 -4.91 16.68
N GLY A 2 12.38 -6.21 17.03
CA GLY A 2 13.63 -6.95 17.26
C GLY A 2 14.31 -7.67 16.08
N ASP A 3 13.79 -7.57 14.85
CA ASP A 3 14.29 -8.36 13.70
C ASP A 3 14.95 -7.53 12.58
N TYR A 4 14.56 -6.25 12.43
CA TYR A 4 15.10 -5.40 11.37
C TYR A 4 16.59 -5.12 11.52
N SER A 5 17.09 -4.92 12.75
CA SER A 5 18.52 -4.67 12.99
C SER A 5 19.39 -5.88 12.61
N LYS A 6 18.90 -7.10 12.84
CA LYS A 6 19.62 -8.32 12.45
C LYS A 6 19.58 -8.52 10.94
N ALA A 7 18.42 -8.33 10.32
CA ALA A 7 18.28 -8.38 8.87
C ALA A 7 19.22 -7.38 8.19
N LEU A 8 19.27 -6.15 8.71
CA LEU A 8 20.17 -5.10 8.22
C LEU A 8 21.63 -5.51 8.31
N GLU A 9 22.07 -6.07 9.44
CA GLU A 9 23.45 -6.55 9.61
C GLU A 9 23.82 -7.62 8.57
N PHE A 10 22.92 -8.57 8.30
CA PHE A 10 23.15 -9.59 7.27
C PHE A 10 23.20 -8.99 5.86
N TYR A 11 22.29 -8.08 5.54
CA TYR A 11 22.27 -7.43 4.23
C TYR A 11 23.49 -6.55 4.00
N GLU A 12 23.93 -5.75 4.99
CA GLU A 12 25.11 -4.90 4.87
C GLU A 12 26.39 -5.74 4.71
N LYS A 13 26.53 -6.84 5.46
CA LYS A 13 27.64 -7.79 5.29
C LYS A 13 27.66 -8.42 3.90
N ALA A 14 26.51 -8.87 3.40
CA ALA A 14 26.40 -9.43 2.05
C ALA A 14 26.74 -8.36 1.00
N ASN A 15 26.27 -7.12 1.19
CA ASN A 15 26.54 -6.01 0.29
C ASN A 15 28.02 -5.68 0.19
N GLN A 16 28.75 -5.66 1.31
CA GLN A 16 30.20 -5.45 1.32
C GLN A 16 30.97 -6.54 0.55
N ILE A 17 30.48 -7.79 0.56
CA ILE A 17 31.05 -8.87 -0.24
C ILE A 17 30.77 -8.62 -1.72
N TYR A 18 29.53 -8.25 -2.07
CA TYR A 18 29.16 -7.95 -3.44
C TYR A 18 29.91 -6.75 -4.04
N GLU A 19 30.10 -5.67 -3.28
CA GLU A 19 30.89 -4.50 -3.71
C GLU A 19 32.35 -4.86 -4.03
N LYS A 20 32.92 -5.85 -3.33
CA LYS A 20 34.29 -6.32 -3.57
C LYS A 20 34.40 -7.32 -4.72
N ALA A 21 33.36 -8.14 -4.92
CA ALA A 21 33.40 -9.29 -5.82
C ALA A 21 32.79 -9.02 -7.19
N LEU A 22 31.89 -8.04 -7.31
CA LEU A 22 31.11 -7.77 -8.51
C LEU A 22 31.49 -6.42 -9.14
N SER A 23 31.18 -6.24 -10.42
CA SER A 23 31.28 -4.93 -11.05
C SER A 23 30.25 -3.97 -10.44
N SER A 24 30.55 -2.67 -10.46
CA SER A 24 29.69 -1.63 -9.85
C SER A 24 28.27 -1.59 -10.42
N ASN A 25 28.05 -2.14 -11.62
CA ASN A 25 26.75 -2.18 -12.29
C ASN A 25 26.09 -3.58 -12.24
N HIS A 26 26.56 -4.48 -11.38
CA HIS A 26 26.05 -5.84 -11.34
C HIS A 26 24.61 -5.90 -10.79
N PRO A 27 23.65 -6.61 -11.42
CA PRO A 27 22.25 -6.67 -10.97
C PRO A 27 22.05 -7.10 -9.51
N ASN A 28 22.83 -8.06 -9.01
CA ASN A 28 22.77 -8.47 -7.59
C ASN A 28 23.07 -7.33 -6.61
N LEU A 29 23.91 -6.36 -6.99
CA LEU A 29 24.19 -5.19 -6.15
C LEU A 29 22.96 -4.28 -6.05
N ALA A 30 22.23 -4.09 -7.17
CA ALA A 30 20.96 -3.38 -7.15
C ALA A 30 19.92 -4.06 -6.26
N ILE A 31 19.79 -5.40 -6.34
CA ILE A 31 18.87 -6.16 -5.47
C ILE A 31 19.24 -5.99 -3.99
N SER A 32 20.53 -6.08 -3.67
CA SER A 32 21.05 -5.91 -2.31
C SER A 32 20.71 -4.51 -1.76
N TYR A 33 21.01 -3.45 -2.51
CA TYR A 33 20.66 -2.08 -2.13
C TYR A 33 19.16 -1.87 -1.97
N ASN A 34 18.33 -2.42 -2.86
CA ASN A 34 16.88 -2.32 -2.73
C ASN A 34 16.37 -2.95 -1.41
N ASN A 35 16.91 -4.11 -1.02
CA ASN A 35 16.51 -4.78 0.21
C ASN A 35 16.96 -3.99 1.46
N ILE A 36 18.17 -3.43 1.44
CA ILE A 36 18.66 -2.56 2.52
C ILE A 36 17.77 -1.31 2.64
N GLY A 37 17.44 -0.68 1.51
CA GLY A 37 16.52 0.47 1.46
C GLY A 37 15.15 0.14 2.06
N GLN A 38 14.61 -1.04 1.77
CA GLN A 38 13.34 -1.50 2.34
C GLN A 38 13.40 -1.69 3.85
N VAL A 39 14.51 -2.23 4.38
CA VAL A 39 14.69 -2.37 5.83
C VAL A 39 14.74 -1.00 6.50
N TYR A 40 15.49 -0.04 5.94
CA TYR A 40 15.53 1.32 6.47
C TYR A 40 14.18 2.03 6.40
N ASN A 41 13.43 1.88 5.30
CA ASN A 41 12.07 2.42 5.19
C ASN A 41 11.15 1.87 6.30
N ASN A 42 11.19 0.55 6.54
CA ASN A 42 10.41 -0.09 7.61
C ASN A 42 10.84 0.35 9.02
N MET A 43 12.08 0.79 9.19
CA MET A 43 12.58 1.38 10.44
C MET A 43 12.24 2.86 10.60
N GLY A 44 11.70 3.51 9.55
CA GLY A 44 11.43 4.95 9.52
C GLY A 44 12.67 5.81 9.25
N ASP A 45 13.82 5.20 8.91
CA ASP A 45 15.01 5.94 8.47
C ASP A 45 14.92 6.22 6.97
N TYR A 46 14.05 7.16 6.62
CA TYR A 46 13.72 7.48 5.23
C TYR A 46 14.91 8.04 4.44
N SER A 47 15.81 8.78 5.09
CA SER A 47 17.01 9.31 4.44
C SER A 47 17.93 8.19 3.95
N LYS A 48 18.20 7.19 4.80
CA LYS A 48 18.98 6.02 4.36
C LYS A 48 18.22 5.16 3.37
N ALA A 49 16.90 5.02 3.53
CA ALA A 49 16.08 4.29 2.57
C ALA A 49 16.25 4.87 1.15
N LEU A 50 16.15 6.19 1.02
CA LEU A 50 16.36 6.89 -0.26
C LEU A 50 17.78 6.69 -0.79
N GLU A 51 18.82 6.85 0.04
CA GLU A 51 20.21 6.64 -0.38
C GLU A 51 20.42 5.26 -1.03
N PHE A 52 19.90 4.22 -0.39
CA PHE A 52 20.03 2.85 -0.90
C PHE A 52 19.14 2.58 -2.12
N TYR A 53 17.91 3.11 -2.16
CA TYR A 53 17.07 2.99 -3.35
C TYR A 53 17.64 3.74 -4.57
N GLU A 54 18.27 4.90 -4.36
CA GLU A 54 18.95 5.66 -5.41
C GLU A 54 20.16 4.89 -5.97
N LYS A 55 20.99 4.29 -5.11
CA LYS A 55 22.07 3.39 -5.58
C LYS A 55 21.52 2.20 -6.37
N SER A 56 20.40 1.61 -5.93
CA SER A 56 19.77 0.51 -6.65
C SER A 56 19.26 0.94 -8.03
N ILE A 57 18.61 2.09 -8.13
CA ILE A 57 17.98 2.50 -9.38
C ILE A 57 19.04 2.96 -10.40
N GLU A 58 20.12 3.61 -9.97
CA GLU A 58 21.23 4.01 -10.83
C GLU A 58 21.86 2.79 -11.54
N ILE A 59 22.03 1.67 -10.82
CA ILE A 59 22.54 0.43 -11.41
C ILE A 59 21.55 -0.13 -12.44
N LYS A 60 20.25 -0.16 -12.10
CA LYS A 60 19.21 -0.67 -12.99
C LYS A 60 19.08 0.18 -14.27
N GLU A 61 19.16 1.50 -14.17
CA GLU A 61 19.10 2.42 -15.31
C GLU A 61 20.27 2.23 -16.28
N LYS A 62 21.46 1.88 -15.76
CA LYS A 62 22.63 1.55 -16.60
C LYS A 62 22.53 0.17 -17.25
N ALA A 63 21.88 -0.78 -16.59
CA ALA A 63 21.88 -2.18 -17.00
C ALA A 63 20.65 -2.60 -17.82
N LEU A 64 19.54 -1.87 -17.73
CA LEU A 64 18.25 -2.27 -18.26
C LEU A 64 17.68 -1.24 -19.24
N PRO A 65 16.81 -1.66 -20.19
CA PRO A 65 16.03 -0.72 -20.99
C PRO A 65 15.17 0.19 -20.12
N SER A 66 14.94 1.43 -20.56
CA SER A 66 14.20 2.46 -19.80
C SER A 66 12.74 2.10 -19.50
N ASN A 67 12.17 1.12 -20.20
CA ASN A 67 10.82 0.60 -19.98
C ASN A 67 10.81 -0.75 -19.24
N HIS A 68 11.92 -1.17 -18.63
CA HIS A 68 11.97 -2.44 -17.91
C HIS A 68 11.11 -2.39 -16.62
N PRO A 69 10.20 -3.36 -16.35
CA PRO A 69 9.32 -3.33 -15.18
C PRO A 69 10.01 -3.16 -13.82
N SER A 70 11.23 -3.66 -13.68
CA SER A 70 11.99 -3.50 -12.42
C SER A 70 12.42 -2.06 -12.10
N LEU A 71 12.43 -1.16 -13.10
CA LEU A 71 12.61 0.28 -12.88
C LEU A 71 11.33 0.88 -12.28
N ALA A 72 10.17 0.45 -12.78
CA ALA A 72 8.87 0.83 -12.24
C ALA A 72 8.77 0.52 -10.74
N THR A 73 9.11 -0.72 -10.35
CA THR A 73 9.21 -1.11 -8.92
C THR A 73 10.18 -0.24 -8.11
N SER A 74 11.31 0.17 -8.70
CA SER A 74 12.26 1.03 -7.99
C SER A 74 11.71 2.44 -7.80
N TYR A 75 11.09 3.03 -8.81
CA TYR A 75 10.43 4.33 -8.66
C TYR A 75 9.26 4.26 -7.67
N ASN A 76 8.47 3.17 -7.68
CA ASN A 76 7.40 2.94 -6.72
C ASN A 76 7.93 2.93 -5.26
N ASN A 77 9.02 2.21 -4.99
CA ASN A 77 9.63 2.19 -3.66
C ASN A 77 10.11 3.58 -3.20
N ILE A 78 10.68 4.38 -4.11
CA ILE A 78 11.11 5.76 -3.80
C ILE A 78 9.88 6.65 -3.54
N GLY A 79 8.83 6.52 -4.36
CA GLY A 79 7.57 7.23 -4.19
C GLY A 79 6.91 6.94 -2.84
N LEU A 80 6.96 5.67 -2.39
CA LEU A 80 6.47 5.26 -1.09
C LEU A 80 7.21 5.95 0.06
N VAL A 81 8.54 6.05 -0.02
CA VAL A 81 9.33 6.76 1.01
C VAL A 81 8.93 8.24 1.07
N TYR A 82 8.81 8.91 -0.07
CA TYR A 82 8.37 10.31 -0.10
C TYR A 82 6.94 10.50 0.41
N ASN A 83 6.03 9.57 0.10
CA ASN A 83 4.67 9.59 0.64
C ASN A 83 4.68 9.47 2.17
N ASN A 84 5.48 8.55 2.72
CA ASN A 84 5.63 8.37 4.16
C ASN A 84 6.25 9.61 4.85
N MET A 85 7.08 10.37 4.14
CA MET A 85 7.63 11.64 4.61
C MET A 85 6.65 12.82 4.51
N GLY A 86 5.51 12.64 3.82
CA GLY A 86 4.57 13.72 3.52
C GLY A 86 5.02 14.64 2.36
N ASP A 87 6.10 14.29 1.64
CA ASP A 87 6.50 15.00 0.41
C ASP A 87 5.70 14.45 -0.77
N TYR A 88 4.41 14.80 -0.79
CA TYR A 88 3.45 14.29 -1.76
C TYR A 88 3.80 14.68 -3.21
N SER A 89 4.44 15.84 -3.41
CA SER A 89 4.85 16.27 -4.75
C SER A 89 5.90 15.33 -5.35
N LYS A 90 6.92 14.95 -4.57
CA LYS A 90 7.91 13.98 -5.04
C LYS A 90 7.31 12.57 -5.12
N ALA A 91 6.45 12.19 -4.19
CA ALA A 91 5.76 10.91 -4.25
C ALA A 91 5.02 10.73 -5.59
N LEU A 92 4.24 11.74 -6.00
CA LEU A 92 3.55 11.76 -7.28
C LEU A 92 4.52 11.68 -8.47
N GLU A 93 5.60 12.46 -8.47
CA GLU A 93 6.61 12.40 -9.55
C GLU A 93 7.14 10.98 -9.76
N PHE A 94 7.47 10.29 -8.68
CA PHE A 94 8.01 8.93 -8.73
C PHE A 94 6.96 7.89 -9.09
N TYR A 95 5.75 7.98 -8.55
CA TYR A 95 4.66 7.07 -8.92
C TYR A 95 4.17 7.28 -10.37
N GLU A 96 4.26 8.49 -10.91
CA GLU A 96 3.96 8.75 -12.32
C GLU A 96 4.99 8.11 -13.25
N LYS A 97 6.28 8.13 -12.90
CA LYS A 97 7.33 7.40 -13.63
C LYS A 97 7.10 5.90 -13.60
N ASP A 98 6.74 5.34 -12.44
CA ASP A 98 6.31 3.94 -12.31
C ASP A 98 5.13 3.63 -13.24
N LEU A 99 4.05 4.41 -13.15
CA LEU A 99 2.86 4.23 -13.97
C LEU A 99 3.16 4.32 -15.48
N GLU A 100 4.04 5.23 -15.90
CA GLU A 100 4.43 5.36 -17.30
C GLU A 100 5.16 4.11 -17.82
N ILE A 101 6.12 3.59 -17.04
CA ILE A 101 6.86 2.38 -17.41
C ILE A 101 5.92 1.18 -17.44
N THR A 102 5.11 1.01 -16.38
CA THR A 102 4.16 -0.11 -16.26
C THR A 102 3.15 -0.12 -17.41
N LYS A 103 2.66 1.04 -17.85
CA LYS A 103 1.80 1.17 -19.05
C LYS A 103 2.47 0.74 -20.35
N LYS A 104 3.76 1.02 -20.51
CA LYS A 104 4.52 0.66 -21.71
C LYS A 104 4.92 -0.81 -21.71
N ALA A 105 5.18 -1.37 -20.54
CA ALA A 105 5.74 -2.71 -20.40
C ALA A 105 4.68 -3.81 -20.31
N LEU A 106 3.48 -3.51 -19.78
CA LEU A 106 2.49 -4.52 -19.41
C LEU A 106 1.13 -4.29 -20.12
N PRO A 107 0.31 -5.36 -20.26
CA PRO A 107 -1.05 -5.23 -20.77
C PRO A 107 -1.92 -4.30 -19.91
N SER A 108 -2.93 -3.66 -20.53
CA SER A 108 -3.77 -2.64 -19.88
C SER A 108 -4.63 -3.15 -18.71
N ASN A 109 -4.76 -4.46 -18.54
CA ASN A 109 -5.46 -5.11 -17.44
C ASN A 109 -4.50 -5.78 -16.43
N HIS A 110 -3.19 -5.49 -16.49
CA HIS A 110 -2.23 -6.09 -15.58
C HIS A 110 -2.41 -5.57 -14.13
N PRO A 111 -2.37 -6.43 -13.10
CA PRO A 111 -2.52 -6.01 -11.70
C PRO A 111 -1.56 -4.89 -11.26
N ASP A 112 -0.31 -4.91 -11.73
CA ASP A 112 0.67 -3.85 -11.41
C ASP A 112 0.21 -2.45 -11.84
N LEU A 113 -0.56 -2.31 -12.93
CA LEU A 113 -1.16 -1.02 -13.28
C LEU A 113 -2.17 -0.56 -12.24
N ALA A 114 -2.95 -1.50 -11.69
CA ALA A 114 -3.88 -1.18 -10.62
C ALA A 114 -3.14 -0.72 -9.36
N THR A 115 -2.01 -1.35 -9.03
CA THR A 115 -1.16 -0.92 -7.91
C THR A 115 -0.67 0.51 -8.12
N SER A 116 -0.04 0.83 -9.26
CA SER A 116 0.43 2.19 -9.55
C SER A 116 -0.70 3.24 -9.49
N TYR A 117 -1.89 2.92 -10.01
CA TYR A 117 -3.05 3.82 -9.88
C TYR A 117 -3.51 3.98 -8.42
N SER A 118 -3.50 2.90 -7.64
CA SER A 118 -3.88 2.93 -6.22
C SER A 118 -2.92 3.78 -5.39
N ASP A 119 -1.62 3.67 -5.64
CA ASP A 119 -0.58 4.41 -4.91
C ASP A 119 -0.71 5.93 -5.17
N ILE A 120 -0.95 6.33 -6.43
CA ILE A 120 -1.25 7.73 -6.75
C ILE A 120 -2.54 8.19 -6.07
N GLY A 121 -3.59 7.35 -6.08
CA GLY A 121 -4.85 7.64 -5.38
C GLY A 121 -4.65 7.85 -3.88
N GLN A 122 -3.76 7.07 -3.26
CA GLN A 122 -3.40 7.22 -1.86
C GLN A 122 -2.70 8.55 -1.57
N VAL A 123 -1.80 9.00 -2.45
CA VAL A 123 -1.14 10.29 -2.26
C VAL A 123 -2.17 11.43 -2.30
N TYR A 124 -3.07 11.43 -3.29
CA TYR A 124 -4.15 12.44 -3.33
C TYR A 124 -5.08 12.37 -2.12
N ASN A 125 -5.39 11.17 -1.63
CA ASN A 125 -6.16 11.00 -0.40
C ASN A 125 -5.44 11.62 0.80
N ASN A 126 -4.15 11.37 0.95
CA ASN A 126 -3.32 11.95 2.01
C ASN A 126 -3.21 13.48 1.93
N MET A 127 -3.32 14.05 0.72
CA MET A 127 -3.40 15.49 0.48
C MET A 127 -4.78 16.10 0.79
N GLY A 128 -5.81 15.27 0.98
CA GLY A 128 -7.20 15.70 1.08
C GLY A 128 -7.85 16.04 -0.27
N ASP A 129 -7.20 15.76 -1.40
CA ASP A 129 -7.81 15.86 -2.73
C ASP A 129 -8.59 14.59 -3.05
N TYR A 130 -9.73 14.45 -2.39
CA TYR A 130 -10.58 13.28 -2.48
C TYR A 130 -11.15 13.05 -3.90
N SER A 131 -11.29 14.11 -4.71
CA SER A 131 -11.79 13.99 -6.08
C SER A 131 -10.77 13.31 -6.99
N GLU A 132 -9.50 13.71 -6.95
CA GLU A 132 -8.45 13.01 -7.68
C GLU A 132 -8.20 11.61 -7.09
N ALA A 133 -8.24 11.45 -5.76
CA ALA A 133 -8.12 10.15 -5.12
C ALA A 133 -9.14 9.13 -5.67
N LEU A 134 -10.43 9.49 -5.73
CA LEU A 134 -11.49 8.64 -6.30
C LEU A 134 -11.20 8.27 -7.75
N LYS A 135 -10.84 9.25 -8.59
CA LYS A 135 -10.53 9.02 -10.01
C LYS A 135 -9.42 8.01 -10.21
N PHE A 136 -8.40 8.01 -9.36
CA PHE A 136 -7.28 7.08 -9.42
C PHE A 136 -7.66 5.70 -8.84
N TYR A 137 -8.34 5.66 -7.68
CA TYR A 137 -8.83 4.40 -7.12
C TYR A 137 -9.85 3.68 -8.01
N GLU A 138 -10.77 4.39 -8.66
CA GLU A 138 -11.74 3.80 -9.59
C GLU A 138 -11.06 3.19 -10.82
N LYS A 139 -9.97 3.79 -11.32
CA LYS A 139 -9.16 3.19 -12.39
C LYS A 139 -8.49 1.90 -11.92
N SER A 140 -7.92 1.91 -10.71
CA SER A 140 -7.33 0.73 -10.09
C SER A 140 -8.35 -0.40 -9.94
N LEU A 141 -9.50 -0.09 -9.33
CA LEU A 141 -10.59 -1.03 -9.11
C LEU A 141 -11.08 -1.64 -10.43
N LYS A 142 -11.28 -0.83 -11.48
CA LYS A 142 -11.73 -1.31 -12.80
C LYS A 142 -10.76 -2.29 -13.45
N ILE A 143 -9.46 -2.15 -13.20
CA ILE A 143 -8.45 -3.10 -13.67
C ILE A 143 -8.56 -4.40 -12.86
N GLN A 144 -8.62 -4.29 -11.53
CA GLN A 144 -8.74 -5.45 -10.64
C GLN A 144 -10.01 -6.26 -10.90
N GLU A 145 -11.17 -5.63 -11.11
CA GLU A 145 -12.44 -6.31 -11.41
C GLU A 145 -12.37 -7.12 -12.71
N LYS A 146 -11.51 -6.74 -13.66
CA LYS A 146 -11.28 -7.49 -14.89
C LYS A 146 -10.24 -8.58 -14.75
N ALA A 147 -9.23 -8.37 -13.91
CA ALA A 147 -8.06 -9.24 -13.80
C ALA A 147 -8.22 -10.33 -12.74
N LEU A 148 -9.02 -10.07 -11.70
CA LEU A 148 -9.07 -10.88 -10.49
C LEU A 148 -10.44 -11.57 -10.32
N PRO A 149 -10.50 -12.72 -9.63
CA PRO A 149 -11.76 -13.32 -9.23
C PRO A 149 -12.61 -12.39 -8.36
N LEU A 150 -13.93 -12.49 -8.43
CA LEU A 150 -14.88 -11.60 -7.72
C LEU A 150 -14.70 -11.53 -6.20
N ASN A 151 -14.10 -12.53 -5.57
CA ASN A 151 -13.84 -12.54 -4.12
C ASN A 151 -12.36 -12.33 -3.79
N HIS A 152 -11.55 -11.77 -4.70
CA HIS A 152 -10.14 -11.54 -4.42
C HIS A 152 -9.95 -10.51 -3.30
N PRO A 153 -9.06 -10.73 -2.31
CA PRO A 153 -8.84 -9.80 -1.20
C PRO A 153 -8.51 -8.37 -1.62
N ASP A 154 -7.81 -8.19 -2.74
CA ASP A 154 -7.45 -6.85 -3.25
C ASP A 154 -8.67 -6.02 -3.65
N LEU A 155 -9.73 -6.65 -4.16
CA LEU A 155 -11.00 -5.95 -4.45
C LEU A 155 -11.62 -5.42 -3.15
N ALA A 156 -11.54 -6.17 -2.05
CA ALA A 156 -12.02 -5.71 -0.75
C ALA A 156 -11.23 -4.48 -0.28
N THR A 157 -9.89 -4.50 -0.40
CA THR A 157 -9.05 -3.35 -0.07
C THR A 157 -9.43 -2.13 -0.90
N SER A 158 -9.61 -2.28 -2.22
CA SER A 158 -9.98 -1.17 -3.12
C SER A 158 -11.36 -0.61 -2.80
N TYR A 159 -12.36 -1.46 -2.55
CA TYR A 159 -13.67 -1.00 -2.10
C TYR A 159 -13.59 -0.27 -0.76
N SER A 160 -12.80 -0.76 0.20
CA SER A 160 -12.58 -0.06 1.48
C SER A 160 -11.92 1.31 1.30
N ASN A 161 -10.90 1.43 0.45
CA ASN A 161 -10.25 2.71 0.18
C ASN A 161 -11.24 3.72 -0.43
N ILE A 162 -12.01 3.30 -1.43
CA ILE A 162 -13.05 4.16 -2.04
C ILE A 162 -14.13 4.53 -1.03
N GLY A 163 -14.55 3.59 -0.18
CA GLY A 163 -15.50 3.84 0.91
C GLY A 163 -14.99 4.88 1.90
N GLN A 164 -13.70 4.85 2.25
CA GLN A 164 -13.06 5.85 3.09
C GLN A 164 -13.08 7.22 2.45
N VAL A 165 -12.70 7.33 1.18
CA VAL A 165 -12.71 8.63 0.47
C VAL A 165 -14.13 9.21 0.40
N TYR A 166 -15.16 8.40 0.15
CA TYR A 166 -16.55 8.86 0.20
C TYR A 166 -16.98 9.29 1.61
N SER A 167 -16.51 8.60 2.65
CA SER A 167 -16.74 8.99 4.04
C SER A 167 -16.13 10.37 4.32
N ASP A 168 -14.89 10.59 3.89
CA ASP A 168 -14.17 11.85 4.10
C ASP A 168 -14.79 13.03 3.31
N LEU A 169 -15.43 12.73 2.17
CA LEU A 169 -16.26 13.66 1.40
C LEU A 169 -17.65 13.94 2.03
N GLY A 170 -18.07 13.15 3.01
CA GLY A 170 -19.41 13.22 3.60
C GLY A 170 -20.51 12.53 2.78
N ASP A 171 -20.17 11.81 1.70
CA ASP A 171 -21.11 10.94 0.98
C ASP A 171 -21.22 9.59 1.70
N TYR A 172 -21.80 9.63 2.89
CA TYR A 172 -21.93 8.47 3.78
C TYR A 172 -22.74 7.33 3.17
N SER A 173 -23.67 7.63 2.25
CA SER A 173 -24.44 6.59 1.56
C SER A 173 -23.55 5.74 0.65
N LYS A 174 -22.70 6.38 -0.16
CA LYS A 174 -21.74 5.63 -0.98
C LYS A 174 -20.66 4.98 -0.13
N ALA A 175 -20.20 5.64 0.93
CA ALA A 175 -19.24 5.03 1.86
C ALA A 175 -19.74 3.68 2.38
N LEU A 176 -20.99 3.61 2.86
CA LEU A 176 -21.62 2.37 3.31
C LEU A 176 -21.74 1.32 2.19
N GLU A 177 -22.15 1.72 0.98
CA GLU A 177 -22.24 0.80 -0.17
C GLU A 177 -20.89 0.12 -0.47
N PHE A 178 -19.81 0.91 -0.49
CA PHE A 178 -18.47 0.41 -0.76
C PHE A 178 -17.92 -0.44 0.39
N TYR A 179 -18.17 -0.03 1.64
CA TYR A 179 -17.80 -0.85 2.80
C TYR A 179 -18.56 -2.19 2.85
N GLU A 180 -19.83 -2.22 2.46
CA GLU A 180 -20.61 -3.47 2.35
C GLU A 180 -20.02 -4.41 1.29
N LYS A 181 -19.63 -3.88 0.12
CA LYS A 181 -18.94 -4.68 -0.92
C LYS A 181 -17.64 -5.28 -0.40
N SER A 182 -16.82 -4.48 0.29
CA SER A 182 -15.58 -4.97 0.91
C SER A 182 -15.84 -6.06 1.93
N LEU A 183 -16.78 -5.83 2.87
CA LEU A 183 -17.12 -6.77 3.93
C LEU A 183 -17.61 -8.11 3.36
N LYS A 184 -18.47 -8.08 2.34
CA LYS A 184 -18.98 -9.29 1.67
C LYS A 184 -17.89 -10.15 1.04
N ILE A 185 -16.80 -9.54 0.56
CA ILE A 185 -15.64 -10.29 0.07
C ILE A 185 -14.87 -10.87 1.24
N GLN A 186 -14.59 -10.07 2.27
CA GLN A 186 -13.87 -10.49 3.48
C GLN A 186 -14.55 -11.68 4.15
N GLU A 187 -15.88 -11.68 4.27
CA GLU A 187 -16.68 -12.77 4.85
C GLU A 187 -16.52 -14.11 4.12
N LYS A 188 -16.21 -14.09 2.82
CA LYS A 188 -16.00 -15.31 2.03
C LYS A 188 -14.59 -15.86 2.10
N VAL A 189 -13.59 -15.01 2.34
CA VAL A 189 -12.17 -15.40 2.22
C VAL A 189 -11.42 -15.44 3.55
N LEU A 190 -11.93 -14.81 4.59
CA LEU A 190 -11.28 -14.74 5.89
C LEU A 190 -11.99 -15.64 6.92
N PRO A 191 -11.23 -16.25 7.85
CA PRO A 191 -11.83 -16.99 8.94
C PRO A 191 -12.65 -16.06 9.86
N PRO A 192 -13.66 -16.59 10.57
CA PRO A 192 -14.41 -15.81 11.55
C PRO A 192 -13.50 -15.12 12.58
N ASN A 193 -13.81 -13.88 12.94
CA ASN A 193 -13.01 -13.02 13.85
C ASN A 193 -11.61 -12.65 13.34
N HIS A 194 -11.34 -12.70 12.03
CA HIS A 194 -10.12 -12.14 11.47
C HIS A 194 -9.99 -10.63 11.80
N PRO A 195 -8.80 -10.11 12.18
CA PRO A 195 -8.63 -8.71 12.61
C PRO A 195 -9.13 -7.65 11.61
N ARG A 196 -9.08 -7.95 10.31
CA ARG A 196 -9.63 -7.07 9.25
C ARG A 196 -11.10 -6.74 9.43
N PHE A 197 -11.91 -7.64 10.01
CA PHE A 197 -13.32 -7.34 10.29
C PHE A 197 -13.47 -6.23 11.32
N ALA A 198 -12.55 -6.11 12.29
CA ALA A 198 -12.58 -5.03 13.26
C ALA A 198 -12.43 -3.67 12.58
N THR A 199 -11.45 -3.53 11.67
CA THR A 199 -11.28 -2.30 10.88
C THR A 199 -12.53 -1.98 10.06
N SER A 200 -13.07 -2.96 9.33
CA SER A 200 -14.28 -2.76 8.50
C SER A 200 -15.49 -2.33 9.34
N TYR A 201 -15.70 -2.94 10.50
CA TYR A 201 -16.78 -2.56 11.40
C TYR A 201 -16.56 -1.20 12.06
N SER A 202 -15.33 -0.86 12.46
CA SER A 202 -15.01 0.47 12.97
C SER A 202 -15.29 1.57 11.93
N ASN A 203 -14.88 1.37 10.68
CA ASN A 203 -15.14 2.32 9.60
C ASN A 203 -16.64 2.48 9.34
N THR A 204 -17.39 1.37 9.32
CA THR A 204 -18.85 1.41 9.16
C THR A 204 -19.54 2.10 10.35
N GLY A 205 -19.06 1.84 11.58
CA GLY A 205 -19.54 2.50 12.79
C GLY A 205 -19.31 4.01 12.77
N GLN A 206 -18.14 4.44 12.28
CA GLN A 206 -17.82 5.85 12.08
C GLN A 206 -18.80 6.53 11.13
N VAL A 207 -19.05 5.92 9.97
CA VAL A 207 -20.03 6.47 9.01
C VAL A 207 -21.42 6.58 9.62
N TYR A 208 -21.88 5.59 10.40
CA TYR A 208 -23.16 5.69 11.09
C TYR A 208 -23.18 6.75 12.18
N SER A 209 -22.06 6.97 12.87
CA SER A 209 -21.92 8.04 13.87
C SER A 209 -22.05 9.41 13.21
N ASP A 210 -21.39 9.60 12.06
CA ASP A 210 -21.40 10.86 11.31
C ASP A 210 -22.77 11.13 10.66
N LEU A 211 -23.53 10.08 10.35
CA LEU A 211 -24.96 10.16 9.98
C LEU A 211 -25.89 10.48 11.16
N GLY A 212 -25.40 10.54 12.39
CA GLY A 212 -26.20 10.70 13.61
C GLY A 212 -26.97 9.44 14.04
N ASN A 213 -26.73 8.29 13.40
CA ASN A 213 -27.32 7.01 13.79
C ASN A 213 -26.47 6.32 14.85
N HIS A 214 -26.44 6.91 16.05
CA HIS A 214 -25.59 6.44 17.15
C HIS A 214 -25.91 5.00 17.60
N SER A 215 -27.16 4.54 17.43
CA SER A 215 -27.53 3.16 17.76
C SER A 215 -26.84 2.15 16.84
N LYS A 216 -26.82 2.40 15.53
CA LYS A 216 -26.08 1.54 14.59
C LYS A 216 -24.58 1.70 14.76
N ALA A 217 -24.10 2.91 14.99
CA ALA A 217 -22.68 3.16 15.23
C ALA A 217 -22.18 2.29 16.40
N LEU A 218 -22.90 2.32 17.53
CA LEU A 218 -22.59 1.51 18.71
C LEU A 218 -22.57 0.01 18.40
N GLU A 219 -23.58 -0.51 17.67
CA GLU A 219 -23.62 -1.92 17.27
C GLU A 219 -22.36 -2.35 16.49
N PHE A 220 -21.92 -1.52 15.53
CA PHE A 220 -20.72 -1.81 14.73
C PHE A 220 -19.43 -1.68 15.54
N TYR A 221 -19.33 -0.68 16.42
CA TYR A 221 -18.18 -0.55 17.32
C TYR A 221 -18.09 -1.73 18.29
N GLU A 222 -19.21 -2.22 18.83
CA GLU A 222 -19.24 -3.42 19.68
C GLU A 222 -18.77 -4.67 18.93
N LYS A 223 -19.18 -4.84 17.66
CA LYS A 223 -18.67 -5.94 16.80
C LYS A 223 -17.16 -5.84 16.60
N SER A 224 -16.64 -4.63 16.35
CA SER A 224 -15.20 -4.39 16.20
C SER A 224 -14.44 -4.72 17.48
N LEU A 225 -14.89 -4.19 18.62
CA LEU A 225 -14.27 -4.41 19.93
C LEU A 225 -14.21 -5.91 20.27
N LYS A 226 -15.31 -6.64 20.07
CA LYS A 226 -15.37 -8.09 20.32
C LYS A 226 -14.34 -8.89 19.53
N ILE A 227 -13.98 -8.45 18.32
CA ILE A 227 -12.93 -9.09 17.53
C ILE A 227 -11.55 -8.75 18.08
N GLN A 228 -11.33 -7.48 18.42
CA GLN A 228 -10.06 -7.03 19.00
C GLN A 228 -9.77 -7.74 20.33
N GLU A 229 -10.76 -7.85 21.22
CA GLU A 229 -10.63 -8.55 22.51
C GLU A 229 -10.20 -10.01 22.36
N LYS A 230 -10.70 -10.71 21.32
CA LYS A 230 -10.32 -12.10 21.04
C LYS A 230 -8.96 -12.23 20.38
N ALA A 231 -8.50 -11.19 19.69
CA ALA A 231 -7.20 -11.17 19.02
C ALA A 231 -6.05 -10.84 19.99
N LEU A 232 -6.35 -10.28 21.17
CA LEU A 232 -5.36 -10.01 22.20
C LEU A 232 -4.95 -11.31 22.93
N PRO A 233 -3.64 -11.57 23.11
CA PRO A 233 -3.20 -12.68 23.95
C PRO A 233 -3.61 -12.45 25.42
N PRO A 234 -3.74 -13.51 26.24
CA PRO A 234 -4.30 -13.44 27.61
C PRO A 234 -3.65 -12.44 28.59
N ASN A 235 -2.51 -11.85 28.24
CA ASN A 235 -1.69 -11.01 29.12
C ASN A 235 -1.57 -9.55 28.66
N HIS A 236 -2.49 -9.03 27.82
CA HIS A 236 -2.46 -7.60 27.51
C HIS A 236 -3.05 -6.80 28.70
N PRO A 237 -2.29 -5.90 29.36
CA PRO A 237 -2.84 -5.07 30.43
C PRO A 237 -3.91 -4.13 29.88
N ARG A 238 -4.94 -3.90 30.69
CA ARG A 238 -5.99 -2.90 30.46
C ARG A 238 -5.51 -1.50 30.76
#